data_AF-A0A0R1XK55-F1
#
_entry.id   AF-A0A0R1XK55-F1
#
_cell.length_a   1.000
_cell.length_b   1.000
_cell.length_c   1.000
_cell.angle_alpha   90.00
_cell.angle_beta   90.00
_cell.angle_gamma   90.00
#
_symmetry.space_group_name_H-M   'P 1'
#
loop_
_entity.id
_entity.type
_entity.pdbx_description
1 polymer ?
#
loop_
_entity_poly.entity_id
_entity_poly.type
_entity_poly.pdbx_seq_one_letter_code
_entity_poly.pdbx_strand_id
1 'polypeptide(L)'
;MKPMLEKYKNDSTIAPLERDPEKLTIMGVKMPSKEVYDELVFAITNQMYEGYVPTVTDVQNLRDHYGELPSASEILKWSGQ
;
A
#
# COMPACT_ATOMS: atom_id res chain seq x y z
N MET A 1 -8.15 20.91 -1.99
CA MET A 1 -7.08 19.93 -1.69
C MET A 1 -6.84 19.93 -0.19
N LYS A 2 -6.74 18.76 0.46
CA LYS A 2 -6.56 18.66 1.92
C LYS A 2 -5.14 19.11 2.31
N PRO A 3 -4.96 19.93 3.37
CA PRO A 3 -3.68 20.53 3.76
C PRO A 3 -2.56 19.53 4.11
N MET A 4 -2.92 18.27 4.38
CA MET A 4 -1.97 17.19 4.67
C MET A 4 -0.97 16.93 3.52
N LEU A 5 -1.34 17.18 2.26
CA LEU A 5 -0.48 16.92 1.10
C LEU A 5 0.56 18.01 0.84
N GLU A 6 0.41 19.22 1.39
CA GLU A 6 1.36 20.31 1.15
C GLU A 6 2.68 20.13 1.90
N LYS A 7 2.65 19.50 3.08
CA LYS A 7 3.84 19.28 3.93
C LYS A 7 4.89 18.38 3.26
N TYR A 8 4.47 17.44 2.43
CA TYR A 8 5.34 16.45 1.80
C TYR A 8 5.77 16.82 0.38
N LYS A 9 5.29 17.95 -0.14
CA LYS A 9 5.54 18.37 -1.52
C LYS A 9 7.02 18.69 -1.81
N ASN A 10 7.80 18.98 -0.77
CA ASN A 10 9.21 19.38 -0.83
C ASN A 10 10.15 18.46 -0.02
N ASP A 11 9.65 17.34 0.50
CA ASP A 11 10.48 16.38 1.25
C ASP A 11 11.09 15.37 0.27
N SER A 12 12.31 15.68 -0.18
CA SER A 12 13.08 14.87 -1.13
C SER A 12 13.56 13.53 -0.57
N THR A 13 13.26 13.22 0.70
CA THR A 13 13.63 11.95 1.34
C THR A 13 12.62 10.83 1.13
N ILE A 14 11.36 11.17 0.78
CA ILE A 14 10.31 10.18 0.53
C ILE A 14 10.17 10.02 -0.99
N ALA A 15 10.78 8.96 -1.53
CA ALA A 15 10.52 8.57 -2.91
C ALA A 15 9.02 8.26 -3.06
N PRO A 16 8.33 8.84 -4.06
CA PRO A 16 6.91 8.56 -4.27
C PRO A 16 6.72 7.07 -4.63
N LEU A 17 5.61 6.48 -4.16
CA LEU A 17 5.23 5.11 -4.52
C LEU A 17 5.16 4.98 -6.06
N GLU A 18 5.95 4.07 -6.62
CA GLU A 18 5.91 3.77 -8.05
C GLU A 18 4.55 3.17 -8.42
N ARG A 19 3.82 3.81 -9.33
CA ARG A 19 2.48 3.37 -9.76
C ARG A 19 2.10 3.89 -11.14
N ASP A 20 1.24 3.13 -11.82
CA ASP A 20 0.60 3.50 -13.08
C ASP A 20 -0.93 3.35 -12.91
N PRO A 21 -1.68 4.45 -12.75
CA PRO A 21 -3.12 4.42 -12.59
C PRO A 21 -3.88 3.96 -13.84
N GLU A 22 -3.33 4.15 -15.05
CA GLU A 22 -3.98 3.72 -16.29
C GLU A 22 -3.85 2.21 -16.46
N LYS A 23 -2.69 1.66 -16.08
CA LYS A 23 -2.45 0.21 -16.11
C LYS A 23 -2.84 -0.48 -14.81
N LEU A 24 -3.28 0.22 -13.78
CA LEU A 24 -3.58 -0.34 -12.45
C LEU A 24 -2.41 -1.15 -11.89
N THR A 25 -1.20 -0.59 -11.96
CA THR A 25 0.00 -1.25 -11.40
C THR A 25 0.60 -0.46 -10.26
N ILE A 26 1.05 -1.15 -9.22
CA ILE A 26 1.83 -0.60 -8.10
C ILE A 26 3.17 -1.35 -8.09
N MET A 27 4.29 -0.64 -8.23
CA MET A 27 5.64 -1.24 -8.31
C MET A 27 5.73 -2.40 -9.31
N GLY A 28 5.10 -2.26 -10.48
CA GLY A 28 5.01 -3.29 -11.51
C GLY A 28 3.97 -4.40 -11.27
N VAL A 29 3.35 -4.48 -10.09
CA VAL A 29 2.33 -5.48 -9.76
C VAL A 29 0.96 -5.02 -10.25
N LYS A 30 0.34 -5.81 -11.13
CA LYS A 30 -1.01 -5.57 -11.67
C LYS A 30 -2.08 -5.86 -10.62
N MET A 31 -2.98 -4.91 -10.41
CA MET A 31 -4.15 -5.03 -9.54
C MET A 31 -5.36 -5.60 -10.31
N PRO A 32 -6.23 -6.40 -9.65
CA PRO A 32 -7.35 -7.06 -10.30
C PRO A 32 -8.50 -6.10 -10.63
N SER A 33 -8.63 -4.99 -9.91
CA SER A 33 -9.65 -3.96 -10.15
C SER A 33 -9.15 -2.57 -9.75
N LYS A 34 -9.89 -1.55 -10.18
CA LYS A 34 -9.63 -0.15 -9.77
C LYS A 34 -9.84 0.05 -8.26
N GLU A 35 -10.80 -0.65 -7.67
CA GLU A 35 -11.09 -0.61 -6.24
C GLU A 35 -9.89 -1.11 -5.42
N VAL A 36 -9.38 -2.30 -5.75
CA VAL A 36 -8.18 -2.86 -5.09
C VAL A 36 -6.98 -1.94 -5.26
N TYR A 37 -6.81 -1.37 -6.45
CA TYR A 37 -5.73 -0.41 -6.70
C TYR A 37 -5.83 0.84 -5.82
N ASP A 38 -6.99 1.48 -5.76
CA ASP A 38 -7.17 2.72 -4.99
C ASP A 38 -6.95 2.48 -3.49
N GLU A 39 -7.47 1.36 -2.96
CA GLU A 39 -7.32 1.00 -1.54
C GLU A 39 -5.88 0.66 -1.17
N LEU A 40 -5.19 -0.15 -1.99
CA LEU A 40 -3.80 -0.50 -1.71
C LEU A 40 -2.87 0.70 -1.86
N VAL A 41 -3.10 1.59 -2.84
CA VAL A 41 -2.36 2.86 -2.92
C VAL A 41 -2.56 3.67 -1.65
N PHE A 42 -3.80 3.81 -1.16
CA PHE A 42 -4.08 4.56 0.06
C PHE A 42 -3.39 3.94 1.27
N ALA A 43 -3.51 2.63 1.48
CA ALA A 43 -2.90 1.92 2.59
C ALA A 43 -1.37 2.04 2.59
N ILE A 44 -0.73 1.77 1.45
CA ILE A 44 0.74 1.80 1.32
C ILE A 44 1.26 3.22 1.52
N THR A 45 0.66 4.22 0.87
CA THR A 45 1.13 5.61 1.02
C THR A 45 0.96 6.14 2.44
N ASN A 46 -0.10 5.73 3.15
CA ASN A 46 -0.28 6.09 4.56
C ASN A 46 0.84 5.51 5.44
N GLN A 47 1.22 4.26 5.23
CA GLN A 47 2.33 3.62 5.94
C GLN A 47 3.69 4.25 5.56
N MET A 48 3.88 4.68 4.30
CA MET A 48 5.09 5.40 3.90
C MET A 48 5.29 6.72 4.65
N TYR A 49 4.20 7.42 5.03
CA TYR A 49 4.30 8.60 5.89
C TYR A 49 4.79 8.30 7.32
N GLU A 50 4.70 7.04 7.74
CA GLU A 50 5.23 6.52 9.01
C GLU A 50 6.67 6.00 8.88
N GLY A 51 7.28 6.11 7.68
CA GLY A 51 8.65 5.68 7.39
C GLY A 51 8.78 4.26 6.83
N TYR A 52 7.66 3.60 6.53
CA TYR A 52 7.67 2.30 5.87
C TYR A 52 8.16 2.42 4.40
N VAL A 53 9.02 1.49 3.99
CA VAL A 53 9.50 1.39 2.60
C VAL A 53 8.95 0.10 1.99
N PRO A 54 7.95 0.17 1.10
CA PRO A 54 7.33 -1.03 0.53
C PRO A 54 8.28 -1.76 -0.42
N THR A 55 8.18 -3.08 -0.44
CA THR A 55 8.82 -3.93 -1.45
C THR A 55 7.79 -4.46 -2.45
N VAL A 56 8.26 -4.94 -3.60
CA VAL A 56 7.39 -5.61 -4.59
C VAL A 56 6.65 -6.80 -3.97
N THR A 57 7.32 -7.56 -3.10
CA THR A 57 6.72 -8.71 -2.40
C THR A 57 5.59 -8.28 -1.47
N ASP A 58 5.73 -7.15 -0.77
CA ASP A 58 4.65 -6.62 0.08
C ASP A 58 3.42 -6.28 -0.75
N VAL A 59 3.61 -5.65 -1.91
CA VAL A 59 2.52 -5.32 -2.84
C VAL A 59 1.84 -6.58 -3.39
N GLN A 60 2.61 -7.62 -3.71
CA GLN A 60 2.06 -8.92 -4.13
C GLN A 60 1.22 -9.56 -3.03
N ASN A 61 1.75 -9.62 -1.80
CA ASN A 61 1.04 -10.19 -0.66
C ASN A 61 -0.24 -9.42 -0.33
N LEU A 62 -0.18 -8.08 -0.32
CA LEU A 62 -1.35 -7.24 -0.08
C LEU A 62 -2.43 -7.42 -1.15
N ARG A 63 -2.04 -7.62 -2.41
CA ARG A 63 -2.97 -7.93 -3.51
C ARG A 63 -3.58 -9.33 -3.33
N ASP A 64 -2.75 -10.32 -3.06
CA ASP A 64 -3.16 -11.73 -3.02
C ASP A 64 -4.05 -12.03 -1.80
N HIS A 65 -3.87 -11.27 -0.71
CA HIS A 65 -4.68 -11.34 0.50
C HIS A 65 -5.69 -10.19 0.62
N TYR A 66 -5.94 -9.45 -0.46
CA TYR A 66 -6.90 -8.36 -0.47
C TYR A 66 -8.31 -8.90 -0.21
N GLY A 67 -8.97 -8.40 0.85
CA GLY A 67 -10.29 -8.90 1.27
C GLY A 67 -10.26 -10.22 2.06
N GLU A 68 -9.10 -10.89 2.10
CA GLU A 68 -8.82 -12.04 2.94
C GLU A 68 -8.03 -11.61 4.18
N LEU A 69 -8.44 -10.52 4.85
CA LEU A 69 -7.96 -10.32 6.21
C LEU A 69 -8.38 -11.58 6.98
N PRO A 70 -7.42 -12.38 7.47
CA PRO A 70 -7.76 -13.49 8.33
C PRO A 70 -8.59 -12.90 9.46
N SER A 71 -9.56 -13.65 9.96
CA SER A 71 -10.32 -13.24 11.14
C SER A 71 -9.36 -12.72 12.23
N ALA A 72 -9.80 -11.80 13.09
CA ALA A 72 -8.96 -11.32 14.19
C ALA A 72 -8.35 -12.49 15.01
N SER A 73 -9.03 -13.64 15.06
CA SER A 73 -8.55 -14.91 15.62
C SER A 73 -7.39 -15.58 14.86
N GLU A 74 -7.29 -15.41 13.55
CA GLU A 74 -6.18 -15.91 12.73
C GLU A 74 -4.97 -14.98 12.79
N ILE A 75 -5.19 -13.66 12.84
CA ILE A 75 -4.12 -12.67 13.05
C ILE A 75 -3.40 -12.89 14.39
N LEU A 76 -4.15 -13.21 15.46
CA LEU A 76 -3.60 -13.52 16.79
C LEU A 76 -2.75 -14.80 16.84
N LYS A 77 -2.86 -15.70 15.84
CA LYS A 77 -2.03 -16.91 15.75
C LYS A 77 -0.66 -16.63 15.13
N TRP A 78 -0.49 -15.51 14.42
CA TRP A 78 0.79 -15.12 13.82
C TRP A 78 1.72 -14.43 14.82
N SER A 79 1.18 -13.85 15.89
CA SER A 79 1.96 -13.22 16.97
C SER A 79 2.39 -14.19 18.09
N GLY A 80 2.22 -15.50 17.86
CA GLY A 80 2.46 -16.56 18.85
C GLY A 80 3.33 -17.69 18.34
N GLN A 81 4.52 -17.37 17.82
CA GLN A 81 5.64 -18.32 17.72
C GLN A 81 6.93 -17.69 18.26
#